data_AF-A0A410MIF5-F1
#
_entry.id   AF-A0A410MIF5-F1
#
_cell.length_a   1.000
_cell.length_b   1.000
_cell.length_c   1.000
_cell.angle_alpha   90.00
_cell.angle_beta   90.00
_cell.angle_gamma   90.00
#
_symmetry.space_group_name_H-M   'P 1'
#
loop_
_entity.id
_entity.type
_entity.pdbx_description
1 polymer ?
#
loop_
_entity_poly.entity_id
_entity_poly.type
_entity_poly.pdbx_seq_one_letter_code
_entity_poly.pdbx_strand_id
1 'polypeptide(L)'
;MEEALEKESINQISIRNKERKSAWYLFLTMALCIGFGQQFLDSVPGLIYLGAVVFYAIFLYETYMSRKTNKELWKLWEERWSEHKRLFQLRSSFGESLQVFLPAILMADYSGVMSIIFGVIALVTGFRSGDKKWRAKQHYYEEFQENNNTIAARQVRGLLSIMDLHASSSKQ
;
A
#
# COMPACT_ATOMS: atom_id res chain seq x y z
N MET A 1 16.21 -9.30 2.66
CA MET A 1 14.90 -9.04 2.00
C MET A 1 13.75 -9.36 2.96
N GLU A 2 13.85 -10.43 3.74
CA GLU A 2 12.88 -10.79 4.79
C GLU A 2 12.75 -9.73 5.89
N GLU A 3 13.84 -9.28 6.52
CA GLU A 3 13.78 -8.24 7.58
C GLU A 3 13.16 -6.89 7.13
N ALA A 4 13.33 -6.54 5.85
CA ALA A 4 12.75 -5.33 5.28
C ALA A 4 11.24 -5.48 5.03
N LEU A 5 10.82 -6.67 4.57
CA LEU A 5 9.42 -7.03 4.42
C LEU A 5 8.70 -7.14 5.77
N GLU A 6 9.41 -7.59 6.79
CA GLU A 6 8.96 -7.72 8.19
C GLU A 6 8.77 -6.37 8.88
N LYS A 7 9.73 -5.43 8.73
CA LYS A 7 9.52 -4.05 9.20
C LYS A 7 8.42 -3.32 8.43
N GLU A 8 8.29 -3.58 7.12
CA GLU A 8 7.22 -3.01 6.30
C GLU A 8 5.84 -3.51 6.75
N SER A 9 5.66 -4.82 6.89
CA SER A 9 4.37 -5.42 7.24
C SER A 9 3.84 -4.98 8.60
N ILE A 10 4.72 -4.82 9.59
CA ILE A 10 4.38 -4.45 10.97
C ILE A 10 3.94 -2.97 11.05
N ASN A 11 4.60 -2.08 10.28
CA ASN A 11 4.39 -0.64 10.37
C ASN A 11 3.70 -0.07 9.12
N GLN A 12 2.40 -0.36 8.98
CA GLN A 12 1.61 0.08 7.82
C GLN A 12 1.56 1.61 7.66
N ILE A 13 1.67 2.37 8.76
CA ILE A 13 1.70 3.84 8.74
C ILE A 13 2.98 4.34 8.05
N SER A 14 4.13 3.70 8.31
CA SER A 14 5.39 4.08 7.68
C SER A 14 5.38 3.85 6.17
N ILE A 15 4.79 2.74 5.70
CA ILE A 15 4.56 2.46 4.28
C ILE A 15 3.70 3.58 3.66
N ARG A 16 2.56 3.88 4.27
CA ARG A 16 1.61 4.88 3.74
C ARG A 16 2.23 6.27 3.65
N ASN A 17 3.04 6.65 4.63
CA ASN A 17 3.76 7.92 4.58
C ASN A 17 4.83 7.96 3.47
N LYS A 18 5.49 6.83 3.18
CA LYS A 18 6.43 6.72 2.06
C LYS A 18 5.70 6.80 0.72
N GLU A 19 4.59 6.09 0.57
CA GLU A 19 3.72 6.13 -0.62
C GLU A 19 3.18 7.55 -0.87
N ARG A 20 2.71 8.25 0.18
CA ARG A 20 2.27 9.64 0.10
C ARG A 20 3.36 10.58 -0.40
N LYS A 21 4.59 10.47 0.14
CA LYS A 21 5.73 11.28 -0.33
C LYS A 21 6.06 11.00 -1.79
N SER A 22 6.06 9.72 -2.19
CA SER A 22 6.32 9.35 -3.59
C SER A 22 5.25 9.89 -4.54
N ALA A 23 3.96 9.80 -4.18
CA ALA A 23 2.87 10.36 -4.97
C ALA A 23 2.97 11.89 -5.10
N TRP A 24 3.37 12.57 -4.02
CA TRP A 24 3.62 14.01 -4.04
C TRP A 24 4.74 14.41 -5.00
N TYR A 25 5.87 13.69 -4.96
CA TYR A 25 6.98 13.95 -5.87
C TYR A 25 6.59 13.70 -7.33
N LEU A 26 5.86 12.62 -7.61
CA LEU A 26 5.37 12.33 -8.97
C LEU A 26 4.41 13.41 -9.48
N PHE A 27 3.50 13.89 -8.62
CA PHE A 27 2.64 15.02 -8.95
C PHE A 27 3.44 16.29 -9.25
N LEU A 28 4.42 16.64 -8.41
CA LEU A 28 5.29 17.81 -8.63
C LEU A 28 6.07 17.70 -9.94
N THR A 29 6.63 16.53 -10.24
CA THR A 29 7.33 16.30 -11.52
C THR A 29 6.41 16.53 -12.70
N MET A 30 5.17 16.01 -12.66
CA MET A 30 4.20 16.22 -13.74
C MET A 30 3.78 17.69 -13.85
N ALA A 31 3.56 18.38 -12.73
CA ALA A 31 3.24 19.81 -12.73
C ALA A 31 4.37 20.66 -13.32
N LEU A 32 5.63 20.31 -13.02
CA LEU A 32 6.79 20.93 -13.65
C LEU A 32 6.83 20.64 -15.16
N CYS A 33 6.62 19.40 -15.58
CA CYS A 33 6.55 19.04 -17.00
C CYS A 33 5.47 19.83 -17.75
N ILE A 34 4.31 20.07 -17.13
CA ILE A 34 3.25 20.91 -17.69
C ILE A 34 3.73 22.36 -17.82
N GLY A 35 4.29 22.94 -16.75
CA GLY A 35 4.77 24.33 -16.77
C GLY A 35 5.88 24.56 -17.80
N PHE A 36 6.85 23.65 -17.88
CA PHE A 36 7.88 23.67 -18.92
C PHE A 36 7.27 23.47 -20.32
N GLY A 37 6.40 22.49 -20.50
CA GLY A 37 5.77 22.22 -21.80
C GLY A 37 4.96 23.41 -22.31
N GLN A 38 4.21 24.10 -21.44
CA GLN A 38 3.50 25.32 -21.81
C GLN A 38 4.45 26.45 -22.21
N GLN A 39 5.56 26.64 -21.50
CA GLN A 39 6.51 27.72 -21.76
C GLN A 39 7.32 27.52 -23.06
N PHE A 40 7.60 26.27 -23.45
CA PHE A 40 8.51 25.96 -24.57
C PHE A 40 7.83 25.41 -25.82
N LEU A 41 6.64 24.80 -25.71
CA LEU A 41 5.98 24.11 -26.82
C LEU A 41 4.57 24.65 -27.13
N ASP A 42 4.13 25.72 -26.45
CA ASP A 42 2.78 26.34 -26.52
C ASP A 42 1.59 25.37 -26.40
N SER A 43 1.87 24.10 -26.15
CA SER A 43 0.92 23.01 -26.10
C SER A 43 1.51 21.89 -25.24
N VAL A 44 0.67 21.36 -24.35
CA VAL A 44 1.03 20.22 -23.53
C VAL A 44 0.09 19.08 -23.92
N PRO A 45 0.62 17.89 -24.24
CA PRO A 45 -0.21 16.74 -24.55
C PRO A 45 -1.23 16.49 -23.42
N GLY A 46 -2.52 16.38 -23.77
CA GLY A 46 -3.61 16.17 -22.79
C GLY A 46 -3.40 14.98 -21.87
N LEU A 47 -2.62 13.98 -22.30
CA LEU A 47 -2.23 12.81 -21.52
C LEU A 47 -1.39 13.18 -20.28
N ILE A 48 -0.58 14.25 -20.35
CA ILE A 48 0.21 14.74 -19.21
C ILE A 48 -0.69 15.40 -18.17
N TYR A 49 -1.70 16.18 -18.59
CA TYR A 49 -2.71 16.73 -17.68
C TYR A 49 -3.51 15.63 -16.98
N LEU A 50 -3.95 14.63 -17.73
CA LEU A 50 -4.66 13.47 -17.17
C LEU A 50 -3.79 12.76 -16.12
N GLY A 51 -2.50 12.56 -16.42
CA GLY A 51 -1.52 12.02 -15.48
C GLY A 51 -1.42 12.85 -14.20
N ALA A 52 -1.29 14.17 -14.30
CA ALA A 52 -1.22 15.06 -13.14
C ALA A 52 -2.48 14.97 -12.26
N VAL A 53 -3.68 14.94 -12.86
CA VAL A 53 -4.95 14.78 -12.13
C VAL A 53 -5.00 13.42 -11.41
N VAL A 54 -4.59 12.34 -12.07
CA VAL A 54 -4.55 11.00 -11.48
C VAL A 54 -3.57 10.95 -10.29
N PHE A 55 -2.35 11.47 -10.44
CA PHE A 55 -1.37 11.50 -9.34
C PHE A 55 -1.82 12.40 -8.19
N TYR A 56 -2.52 13.51 -8.47
CA TYR A 56 -3.12 14.34 -7.44
C TYR A 56 -4.21 13.59 -6.65
N ALA A 57 -5.10 12.87 -7.34
CA ALA A 57 -6.11 12.04 -6.69
C ALA A 57 -5.48 10.94 -5.82
N ILE A 58 -4.42 10.30 -6.31
CA ILE A 58 -3.65 9.31 -5.54
C ILE A 58 -2.99 9.95 -4.31
N PHE A 59 -2.42 11.15 -4.45
CA PHE A 59 -1.85 11.89 -3.33
C PHE A 59 -2.90 12.23 -2.25
N LEU A 60 -4.09 12.68 -2.66
CA LEU A 60 -5.19 12.93 -1.73
C LEU A 60 -5.63 11.64 -1.03
N TYR A 61 -5.76 10.54 -1.77
CA TYR A 61 -6.09 9.23 -1.21
C TYR A 61 -5.06 8.76 -0.18
N GLU A 62 -3.77 8.81 -0.51
CA GLU A 62 -2.71 8.41 0.44
C GLU A 62 -2.61 9.39 1.62
N THR A 63 -2.92 10.66 1.43
CA THR A 63 -3.03 11.64 2.52
C THR A 63 -4.15 11.27 3.48
N TYR A 64 -5.34 10.91 2.97
CA TYR A 64 -6.44 10.44 3.78
C TYR A 64 -6.08 9.13 4.53
N MET A 65 -5.49 8.16 3.84
CA MET A 65 -5.11 6.88 4.44
C MET A 65 -3.98 7.01 5.48
N SER A 66 -3.08 7.98 5.32
CA SER A 66 -1.99 8.24 6.28
C SER A 66 -2.46 8.76 7.64
N ARG A 67 -3.70 9.24 7.75
CA ARG A 67 -4.32 9.68 9.02
C ARG A 67 -4.95 8.55 9.81
N LYS A 68 -5.11 7.35 9.21
CA LYS A 68 -5.73 6.19 9.85
C LYS A 68 -4.78 5.51 10.83
N THR A 69 -5.34 4.90 11.86
CA THR A 69 -4.56 4.11 12.83
C THR A 69 -4.15 2.76 12.24
N ASN A 70 -3.11 2.12 12.82
CA ASN A 70 -2.67 0.80 12.34
C ASN A 70 -3.79 -0.25 12.41
N LYS A 71 -4.67 -0.18 13.42
CA LYS A 71 -5.83 -1.07 13.54
C LYS A 71 -6.83 -0.88 12.40
N GLU A 72 -7.14 0.35 12.04
CA GLU A 72 -8.04 0.67 10.93
C GLU A 72 -7.45 0.23 9.58
N LEU A 73 -6.13 0.35 9.43
CA LEU A 73 -5.43 -0.13 8.23
C LEU A 73 -5.46 -1.65 8.12
N TRP A 74 -5.33 -2.38 9.23
CA TRP A 74 -5.51 -3.84 9.25
C TRP A 74 -6.97 -4.26 9.00
N LYS A 75 -7.96 -3.51 9.47
CA LYS A 75 -9.37 -3.75 9.13
C LYS A 75 -9.62 -3.58 7.63
N LEU A 76 -9.05 -2.54 7.03
CA LEU A 76 -9.12 -2.34 5.57
C LEU A 76 -8.36 -3.41 4.79
N TRP A 77 -7.30 -3.97 5.37
CA TRP A 77 -6.59 -5.11 4.81
C TRP A 77 -7.48 -6.35 4.77
N GLU A 78 -8.14 -6.67 5.88
CA GLU A 78 -9.11 -7.75 5.99
C GLU A 78 -10.26 -7.59 4.98
N GLU A 79 -10.96 -6.46 5.02
CA GLU A 79 -12.13 -6.21 4.18
C GLU A 79 -11.83 -6.30 2.67
N ARG A 80 -10.61 -5.96 2.25
CA ARG A 80 -10.27 -5.78 0.83
C ARG A 80 -9.32 -6.81 0.26
N TRP A 81 -8.47 -7.44 1.07
CA TRP A 81 -7.31 -8.17 0.55
C TRP A 81 -7.05 -9.53 1.21
N SER A 82 -7.51 -9.79 2.45
CA SER A 82 -7.23 -11.07 3.14
C SER A 82 -7.82 -12.28 2.40
N GLU A 83 -8.98 -12.14 1.77
CA GLU A 83 -9.59 -13.23 0.98
C GLU A 83 -9.26 -13.12 -0.52
N HIS A 84 -8.74 -11.96 -0.95
CA HIS A 84 -8.68 -11.57 -2.36
C HIS A 84 -7.25 -11.56 -2.90
N LYS A 85 -6.53 -12.67 -2.73
CA LYS A 85 -5.13 -12.84 -3.13
C LYS A 85 -4.84 -12.46 -4.60
N ARG A 86 -5.70 -12.89 -5.54
CA ARG A 86 -5.52 -12.58 -6.98
C ARG A 86 -5.63 -11.10 -7.28
N LEU A 87 -6.57 -10.39 -6.64
CA LEU A 87 -6.70 -8.94 -6.80
C LEU A 87 -5.46 -8.21 -6.25
N PHE A 88 -4.90 -8.69 -5.14
CA PHE A 88 -3.66 -8.13 -4.59
C PHE A 88 -2.46 -8.36 -5.53
N GLN A 89 -2.35 -9.54 -6.12
CA GLN A 89 -1.31 -9.86 -7.11
C GLN A 89 -1.42 -8.97 -8.35
N LEU A 90 -2.64 -8.77 -8.87
CA LEU A 90 -2.89 -7.84 -9.98
C LEU A 90 -2.47 -6.43 -9.63
N ARG A 91 -2.86 -5.91 -8.46
CA ARG A 91 -2.43 -4.57 -7.99
C ARG A 91 -0.91 -4.45 -7.93
N SER A 92 -0.23 -5.45 -7.39
CA SER A 92 1.25 -5.47 -7.31
C SER A 92 1.88 -5.49 -8.70
N SER A 93 1.30 -6.25 -9.63
CA SER A 93 1.73 -6.34 -11.03
C SER A 93 1.60 -5.01 -11.75
N PHE A 94 0.45 -4.34 -11.61
CA PHE A 94 0.24 -3.01 -12.16
C PHE A 94 1.25 -1.99 -11.60
N GLY A 95 1.47 -2.01 -10.28
CA GLY A 95 2.45 -1.13 -9.65
C GLY A 95 3.88 -1.31 -10.15
N GLU A 96 4.36 -2.55 -10.26
CA GLU A 96 5.70 -2.84 -10.80
C GLU A 96 5.80 -2.58 -12.32
N SER A 97 4.74 -2.86 -13.08
CA SER A 97 4.71 -2.54 -14.51
C SER A 97 4.80 -1.04 -14.77
N LEU A 98 4.12 -0.20 -13.96
CA LEU A 98 4.18 1.26 -14.10
C LEU A 98 5.60 1.80 -13.86
N GLN A 99 6.38 1.18 -12.97
CA GLN A 99 7.78 1.55 -12.72
C GLN A 99 8.69 1.25 -13.92
N VAL A 100 8.34 0.27 -14.75
CA VAL A 100 9.10 -0.10 -15.95
C VAL A 100 8.61 0.68 -17.17
N PHE A 101 7.30 0.93 -17.28
CA PHE A 101 6.71 1.67 -18.39
C PHE A 101 7.01 3.18 -18.35
N LEU A 102 7.06 3.82 -17.17
CA LEU A 102 7.35 5.26 -17.09
C LEU A 102 8.72 5.62 -17.71
N PRO A 103 9.83 4.96 -17.35
CA PRO A 103 11.14 5.21 -17.95
C PRO A 103 11.19 4.84 -19.44
N ALA A 104 10.54 3.73 -19.83
CA ALA A 104 10.53 3.26 -21.21
C ALA A 104 9.79 4.23 -22.16
N ILE A 105 8.76 4.94 -21.69
CA ILE A 105 8.06 5.98 -22.46
C ILE A 105 8.94 7.23 -22.61
N LEU A 106 9.82 7.52 -21.64
CA LEU A 106 10.71 8.67 -21.66
C LEU A 106 11.99 8.42 -22.48
N MET A 107 12.42 7.17 -22.64
CA MET A 107 13.55 6.81 -23.49
C MET A 107 13.10 6.67 -24.95
N ALA A 108 13.25 7.75 -25.72
CA ALA A 108 12.80 7.90 -27.10
C ALA A 108 13.32 6.87 -28.14
N ASP A 109 14.30 6.03 -27.77
CA ASP A 109 14.94 5.06 -28.67
C ASP A 109 14.52 3.59 -28.45
N TYR A 110 13.64 3.29 -27.51
CA TYR A 110 13.18 1.91 -27.31
C TYR A 110 12.15 1.51 -28.35
N SER A 111 12.49 0.53 -29.20
CA SER A 111 11.51 -0.06 -30.13
C SER A 111 10.27 -0.55 -29.36
N GLY A 112 9.07 -0.25 -29.87
CA GLY A 112 7.81 -0.61 -29.20
C GLY A 112 7.68 -2.11 -28.88
N VAL A 113 8.39 -2.96 -29.62
CA VAL A 113 8.48 -4.41 -29.37
C VAL A 113 9.21 -4.73 -28.07
N MET A 114 10.34 -4.05 -27.78
CA MET A 114 11.06 -4.24 -26.51
C MET A 114 10.23 -3.76 -25.32
N SER A 115 9.50 -2.65 -25.46
CA SER A 115 8.59 -2.16 -24.41
C SER A 115 7.48 -3.15 -24.10
N ILE A 116 6.96 -3.86 -25.10
CA ILE A 116 5.98 -4.94 -24.90
C ILE A 116 6.61 -6.11 -24.14
N ILE A 117 7.82 -6.56 -24.53
CA ILE A 117 8.52 -7.66 -23.88
C ILE A 117 8.83 -7.34 -22.41
N PHE A 118 9.40 -6.16 -22.14
CA PHE A 118 9.66 -5.71 -20.77
C PHE A 118 8.37 -5.51 -19.97
N GLY A 119 7.30 -5.05 -20.61
CA GLY A 119 5.97 -4.95 -19.99
C GLY A 119 5.43 -6.31 -19.53
N VAL A 120 5.53 -7.34 -20.36
CA VAL A 120 5.12 -8.71 -20.01
C VAL A 120 5.99 -9.27 -18.88
N ILE A 121 7.31 -9.10 -18.94
CA ILE A 121 8.22 -9.54 -17.88
C ILE A 121 7.90 -8.82 -16.56
N ALA A 122 7.64 -7.51 -16.59
CA ALA A 122 7.27 -6.73 -15.42
C ALA A 122 5.94 -7.17 -14.81
N LEU A 123 4.93 -7.48 -15.64
CA LEU A 123 3.65 -8.02 -15.20
C LEU A 123 3.82 -9.38 -14.51
N VAL A 124 4.56 -10.31 -15.13
CA VAL A 124 4.80 -11.65 -14.56
C VAL A 124 5.60 -11.57 -13.26
N THR A 125 6.64 -10.73 -13.25
CA THR A 125 7.47 -10.50 -12.06
C THR A 125 6.66 -9.89 -10.93
N GLY A 126 5.83 -8.90 -11.23
CA GLY A 126 4.96 -8.25 -10.25
C GLY A 126 3.83 -9.13 -9.74
N PHE A 127 3.38 -10.10 -10.53
CA PHE A 127 2.40 -11.09 -10.08
C PHE A 127 3.04 -12.05 -9.06
N ARG A 128 4.27 -12.50 -9.35
CA ARG A 128 5.05 -13.37 -8.45
C ARG A 128 5.52 -12.65 -7.19
N SER A 129 5.91 -11.38 -7.29
CA SER A 129 6.28 -10.56 -6.13
C SER A 129 5.06 -10.26 -5.26
N GLY A 130 3.89 -10.05 -5.89
CA GLY A 130 2.61 -9.84 -5.21
C GLY A 130 2.20 -11.04 -4.34
N ASP A 131 2.46 -12.26 -4.79
CA ASP A 131 2.24 -13.47 -3.98
C ASP A 131 3.06 -13.45 -2.67
N LYS A 132 4.36 -13.14 -2.78
CA LYS A 132 5.25 -13.07 -1.62
C LYS A 132 4.83 -11.97 -0.64
N LYS A 133 4.52 -10.78 -1.16
CA LYS A 133 4.04 -9.62 -0.36
C LYS A 133 2.71 -9.93 0.34
N TRP A 134 1.80 -10.64 -0.34
CA TRP A 134 0.52 -11.04 0.24
C TRP A 134 0.71 -12.03 1.39
N ARG A 135 1.52 -13.09 1.18
CA ARG A 135 1.78 -14.09 2.24
C ARG A 135 2.43 -13.47 3.46
N ALA A 136 3.40 -12.57 3.25
CA ALA A 136 4.00 -11.81 4.34
C ALA A 136 2.92 -11.02 5.09
N LYS A 137 2.12 -10.19 4.40
CA LYS A 137 1.06 -9.41 5.06
C LYS A 137 0.02 -10.28 5.78
N GLN A 138 -0.31 -11.44 5.24
CA GLN A 138 -1.26 -12.37 5.85
C GLN A 138 -0.70 -12.96 7.14
N HIS A 139 0.57 -13.36 7.16
CA HIS A 139 1.23 -13.87 8.36
C HIS A 139 1.21 -12.84 9.51
N TYR A 140 1.59 -11.59 9.25
CA TYR A 140 1.56 -10.54 10.30
C TYR A 140 0.14 -10.11 10.68
N TYR A 141 -0.82 -10.27 9.78
CA TYR A 141 -2.23 -10.05 10.10
C TYR A 141 -2.74 -11.09 11.11
N GLU A 142 -2.38 -12.35 10.92
CA GLU A 142 -2.71 -13.45 11.84
C GLU A 142 -2.06 -13.23 13.21
N GLU A 143 -0.78 -12.86 13.27
CA GLU A 143 -0.10 -12.48 14.52
C GLU A 143 -0.77 -11.28 15.23
N PHE A 144 -1.24 -10.29 14.46
CA PHE A 144 -1.95 -9.14 15.01
C PHE A 144 -3.31 -9.55 15.60
N GLN A 145 -4.05 -10.45 14.95
CA GLN A 145 -5.29 -10.98 15.49
C GLN A 145 -5.06 -11.80 16.77
N GLU A 146 -4.05 -12.68 16.78
CA GLU A 146 -3.72 -13.53 17.92
C GLU A 146 -3.35 -12.69 19.16
N ASN A 147 -2.56 -11.63 18.97
CA ASN A 147 -2.22 -10.70 20.04
C ASN A 147 -3.46 -9.97 20.59
N ASN A 148 -4.36 -9.49 19.73
CA ASN A 148 -5.60 -8.85 20.19
C ASN A 148 -6.51 -9.81 20.96
N ASN A 149 -6.64 -11.06 20.48
CA ASN A 149 -7.43 -12.10 21.15
C ASN A 149 -6.84 -12.46 22.53
N THR A 150 -5.50 -12.53 22.62
CA THR A 150 -4.80 -12.79 23.88
C THR A 150 -4.97 -11.65 24.89
N ILE A 151 -4.90 -10.40 24.44
CA ILE A 151 -5.15 -9.21 25.27
C ILE A 151 -6.60 -9.19 25.75
N ALA A 152 -7.57 -9.45 24.87
CA ALA A 152 -8.98 -9.54 25.23
C ALA A 152 -9.23 -10.65 26.26
N ALA A 153 -8.64 -11.83 26.07
CA ALA A 153 -8.75 -12.95 27.01
C ALA A 153 -8.15 -12.62 28.40
N ARG A 154 -7.01 -11.90 28.45
CA ARG A 154 -6.42 -11.42 29.72
C ARG A 154 -7.31 -10.40 30.43
N GLN A 155 -7.90 -9.46 29.68
CA GLN A 155 -8.83 -8.47 30.26
C GLN A 155 -10.08 -9.13 30.84
N VAL A 156 -10.68 -10.09 30.13
CA VAL A 156 -11.82 -10.86 30.62
C VAL A 156 -11.45 -11.66 31.87
N ARG A 157 -10.27 -12.31 31.88
CA ARG A 157 -9.81 -13.05 33.07
C ARG A 157 -9.55 -12.15 34.28
N GLY A 158 -9.02 -10.95 34.08
CA GLY A 158 -8.84 -9.97 35.15
C GLY A 158 -10.17 -9.44 35.71
N LEU A 159 -11.15 -9.19 34.85
CA LEU A 159 -12.50 -8.80 35.28
C LEU A 159 -13.18 -9.91 36.10
N LEU A 160 -13.08 -11.16 35.65
CA LEU A 160 -13.60 -12.32 36.37
C LEU A 160 -12.94 -12.47 37.75
N SER A 161 -11.62 -12.31 37.87
CA SER A 161 -10.96 -12.42 39.17
C SER A 161 -11.36 -11.30 40.14
N ILE A 162 -11.64 -10.08 39.64
CA ILE A 162 -12.15 -8.98 40.45
C ILE A 162 -13.57 -9.29 40.95
N MET A 163 -14.43 -9.83 40.08
CA MET A 163 -15.78 -10.24 40.45
C MET A 163 -15.78 -11.36 41.50
N ASP A 164 -14.90 -12.35 41.37
CA ASP A 164 -14.77 -13.45 42.34
C ASP A 164 -14.30 -12.96 43.72
N LEU A 165 -13.34 -12.01 43.74
CA LEU A 165 -12.88 -11.37 44.98
C LEU A 165 -14.02 -10.62 45.68
N HIS A 166 -14.81 -9.86 44.94
CA HIS A 166 -15.94 -9.09 45.48
C HIS A 166 -17.08 -10.00 45.97
N ALA A 167 -17.37 -11.08 45.25
CA ALA A 167 -18.35 -12.08 45.66
C ALA A 167 -17.95 -12.78 46.97
N SER A 168 -16.66 -13.07 47.17
CA SER A 168 -16.15 -13.66 48.42
C SER A 168 -16.21 -12.70 49.61
N SER A 169 -15.94 -11.40 49.37
CA SER A 169 -15.97 -10.36 50.42
C SER A 169 -17.38 -10.03 50.91
N SER A 170 -18.43 -10.28 50.10
CA SER A 170 -19.83 -10.01 50.48
C SER A 170 -20.49 -11.10 51.36
N LYS A 171 -19.79 -12.23 51.58
CA LYS A 171 -20.28 -13.38 52.35
C LYS A 171 -19.69 -13.48 53.76
N GLN A 172 -18.86 -12.52 54.18
CA GLN A 172 -18.39 -12.33 55.56
C GLN A 172 -19.11 -11.15 56.21
#